data_AF-A0A9Q4BKE7-F1
#
_entry.id   AF-A0A9Q4BKE7-F1
#
_cell.length_a   1.000
_cell.length_b   1.000
_cell.length_c   1.000
_cell.angle_alpha   90.00
_cell.angle_beta   90.00
_cell.angle_gamma   90.00
#
_symmetry.space_group_name_H-M   'P 1'
#
loop_
_entity.id
_entity.type
_entity.pdbx_description
1 polymer ?
#
loop_
_entity_poly.entity_id
_entity_poly.type
_entity_poly.pdbx_seq_one_letter_code
_entity_poly.pdbx_strand_id
1 'polypeptide(L)'
;MNQLGLKIREIALSLEAIMADLQGINEENFEATMAAINEKTAKINALKLELKASYDRETLSKYEPGLIKLTKQLSNKFDNIISKVKTEKDAIGLELRNIQNKKKLANYNR
;
A
#
# COMPACT_ATOMS: atom_id res chain seq x y z
N MET A 1 1.02 7.65 30.88
CA MET A 1 1.48 6.78 29.76
C MET A 1 2.91 7.16 29.41
N ASN A 2 3.82 6.21 29.26
CA ASN A 2 5.23 6.46 28.94
C ASN A 2 5.36 7.00 27.49
N GLN A 3 6.28 7.95 27.21
CA GLN A 3 6.42 8.59 25.88
C GLN A 3 6.62 7.58 24.75
N LEU A 4 7.36 6.50 25.01
CA LEU A 4 7.53 5.38 24.10
C LEU A 4 6.20 4.76 23.65
N GLY A 5 5.31 4.48 24.61
CA GLY A 5 4.02 3.85 24.33
C GLY A 5 3.11 4.73 23.49
N LEU A 6 3.19 6.06 23.66
CA LEU A 6 2.44 7.02 22.84
C LEU A 6 2.91 7.00 21.38
N LYS A 7 4.23 7.06 21.14
CA LYS A 7 4.80 7.03 19.78
C LYS A 7 4.53 5.71 19.07
N ILE A 8 4.58 4.59 19.79
CA ILE A 8 4.26 3.27 19.23
C ILE A 8 2.78 3.17 18.88
N ARG A 9 1.90 3.71 19.74
CA ARG A 9 0.47 3.80 19.44
C ARG A 9 0.21 4.68 18.22
N GLU A 10 0.93 5.79 18.07
CA GLU A 10 0.82 6.66 16.91
C GLU A 10 1.23 5.94 15.61
N ILE A 11 2.30 5.13 15.65
CA ILE A 11 2.68 4.27 14.51
C ILE A 11 1.55 3.28 14.19
N ALA A 12 0.99 2.61 15.21
CA ALA A 12 -0.08 1.64 15.00
C ALA A 12 -1.33 2.29 14.37
N LEU A 13 -1.77 3.44 14.88
CA LEU A 13 -2.89 4.20 14.32
C LEU A 13 -2.61 4.66 12.89
N SER A 14 -1.37 5.06 12.59
CA SER A 14 -0.98 5.46 11.23
C SER A 14 -1.03 4.27 10.26
N LEU A 15 -0.62 3.07 10.71
CA LEU A 15 -0.71 1.84 9.91
C LEU A 15 -2.17 1.41 9.69
N GLU A 16 -3.03 1.52 10.70
CA GLU A 16 -4.46 1.25 10.59
C GLU A 16 -5.14 2.22 9.61
N ALA A 17 -4.78 3.51 9.67
CA ALA A 17 -5.28 4.51 8.73
C ALA A 17 -4.85 4.19 7.28
N ILE A 18 -3.59 3.81 7.05
CA ILE A 18 -3.14 3.37 5.72
C ILE A 18 -3.95 2.15 5.26
N MET A 19 -4.24 1.20 6.16
CA MET A 19 -5.03 0.03 5.80
C MET A 19 -6.47 0.39 5.40
N ALA A 20 -7.09 1.36 6.06
CA ALA A 20 -8.39 1.89 5.69
C ALA A 20 -8.36 2.63 4.34
N ASP A 21 -7.35 3.47 4.13
CA ASP A 21 -7.12 4.18 2.86
C ASP A 21 -7.00 3.18 1.69
N LEU A 22 -6.25 2.09 1.89
CA LEU A 22 -6.10 1.00 0.91
C LEU A 22 -7.36 0.16 0.67
N GLN A 23 -8.34 0.19 1.57
CA GLN A 23 -9.62 -0.48 1.36
C GLN A 23 -10.56 0.37 0.49
N GLY A 24 -10.46 1.69 0.57
CA GLY A 24 -11.29 2.63 -0.19
C GLY A 24 -10.71 3.04 -1.55
N ILE A 25 -9.53 2.54 -1.91
CA ILE A 25 -8.85 2.98 -3.14
C ILE A 25 -9.58 2.50 -4.40
N ASN A 26 -9.75 3.42 -5.34
CA ASN A 26 -10.32 3.21 -6.67
C ASN A 26 -9.60 4.11 -7.69
N GLU A 27 -9.97 4.03 -8.97
CA GLU A 27 -9.30 4.79 -10.04
C GLU A 27 -9.41 6.31 -9.86
N GLU A 28 -10.53 6.80 -9.34
CA GLU A 28 -10.81 8.23 -9.20
C GLU A 28 -10.01 8.86 -8.05
N ASN A 29 -9.77 8.10 -6.99
CA ASN A 29 -9.10 8.58 -5.79
C ASN A 29 -7.67 8.05 -5.64
N PHE A 30 -7.16 7.30 -6.63
CA PHE A 30 -5.87 6.61 -6.52
C PHE A 30 -4.73 7.56 -6.18
N GLU A 31 -4.57 8.64 -6.95
CA GLU A 31 -3.45 9.58 -6.77
C GLU A 31 -3.50 10.26 -5.40
N ALA A 32 -4.67 10.76 -5.01
CA ALA A 32 -4.87 11.43 -3.73
C ALA A 32 -4.64 10.46 -2.55
N THR A 33 -5.16 9.24 -2.65
CA THR A 33 -5.01 8.21 -1.63
C THR A 33 -3.54 7.79 -1.50
N MET A 34 -2.84 7.58 -2.61
CA MET A 34 -1.42 7.23 -2.60
C MET A 34 -0.54 8.34 -2.05
N ALA A 35 -0.83 9.61 -2.36
CA ALA A 35 -0.15 10.75 -1.76
C ALA A 35 -0.31 10.75 -0.22
N ALA A 36 -1.55 10.59 0.27
CA ALA A 36 -1.85 10.53 1.69
C ALA A 36 -1.20 9.32 2.40
N ILE A 37 -1.05 8.19 1.71
CA ILE A 37 -0.36 7.00 2.22
C ILE A 37 1.15 7.25 2.30
N ASN A 38 1.74 7.90 1.29
CA ASN A 38 3.17 8.23 1.26
C ASN A 38 3.55 9.16 2.42
N GLU A 39 2.72 10.18 2.70
CA GLU A 39 2.93 11.07 3.84
C GLU A 39 2.89 10.32 5.18
N LYS A 40 1.88 9.46 5.39
CA LYS A 40 1.79 8.63 6.61
C LYS A 40 2.99 7.70 6.75
N THR A 41 3.46 7.12 5.64
CA THR A 41 4.64 6.24 5.62
C THR A 41 5.91 7.01 5.97
N ALA A 42 6.09 8.21 5.43
CA ALA A 42 7.20 9.09 5.78
C ALA A 42 7.20 9.44 7.28
N LYS A 43 6.03 9.77 7.83
CA LYS A 43 5.85 10.03 9.27
C LYS A 43 6.21 8.81 10.13
N ILE A 44 5.74 7.61 9.74
CA ILE A 44 6.09 6.36 10.42
C ILE A 44 7.61 6.15 10.40
N ASN A 45 8.27 6.38 9.27
CA ASN A 45 9.71 6.21 9.16
C ASN A 45 10.48 7.19 10.06
N ALA A 46 10.06 8.45 10.12
CA ALA A 46 10.63 9.43 11.04
C ALA A 46 10.50 8.99 12.51
N LEU A 47 9.30 8.56 12.91
CA LEU A 47 9.06 8.04 14.27
C LEU A 47 9.90 6.80 14.57
N LYS A 48 10.05 5.87 13.61
CA LYS A 48 10.89 4.68 13.78
C LYS A 48 12.37 5.04 13.96
N LEU A 49 12.88 6.03 13.23
CA LEU A 49 14.25 6.51 13.39
C LEU A 49 14.46 7.16 14.76
N GLU A 50 13.54 8.00 15.19
CA GLU A 50 13.58 8.67 16.49
C GLU A 50 13.54 7.66 17.66
N LEU A 51 12.68 6.64 17.54
CA LEU A 51 12.58 5.56 18.53
C LEU A 51 13.86 4.74 18.61
N LYS A 52 14.48 4.41 17.47
CA LYS A 52 15.76 3.69 17.43
C LYS A 52 16.92 4.50 18.01
N ALA A 53 16.87 5.83 17.90
CA ALA A 53 17.88 6.71 18.48
C ALA A 53 17.71 6.87 20.01
N SER A 54 16.46 6.87 20.48
CA SER A 54 16.13 7.18 21.87
C SER A 54 16.03 5.96 22.79
N TYR A 55 15.82 4.76 22.25
CA TYR A 55 15.55 3.56 23.02
C TYR A 55 16.39 2.37 22.54
N ASP A 56 16.77 1.52 23.49
CA ASP A 56 17.52 0.30 23.23
C ASP A 56 16.63 -0.80 22.62
N ARG A 57 17.28 -1.80 22.02
CA ARG A 57 16.62 -2.86 21.26
C ARG A 57 15.70 -3.72 22.13
N GLU A 58 16.06 -4.02 23.38
CA GLU A 58 15.23 -4.86 24.26
C GLU A 58 13.92 -4.16 24.60
N THR A 59 13.98 -2.86 24.88
CA THR A 59 12.79 -2.04 25.15
C THR A 59 11.86 -1.96 23.95
N LEU A 60 12.39 -1.82 22.73
CA LEU A 60 11.60 -1.77 21.50
C LEU A 60 10.96 -3.11 21.15
N SER A 61 11.66 -4.23 21.39
CA SER A 61 11.19 -5.59 21.06
C SER A 61 9.84 -5.95 21.69
N LYS A 62 9.54 -5.39 22.88
CA LYS A 62 8.28 -5.64 23.60
C LYS A 62 7.04 -5.19 22.83
N TYR A 63 7.20 -4.28 21.87
CA TYR A 63 6.12 -3.69 21.10
C TYR A 63 6.13 -4.12 19.62
N GLU A 64 7.21 -4.75 19.15
CA GLU A 64 7.34 -5.24 17.78
C GLU A 64 6.24 -6.22 17.33
N PRO A 65 5.75 -7.18 18.15
CA PRO A 65 4.83 -8.20 17.65
C PRO A 65 3.54 -7.64 17.03
N GLY A 66 2.95 -6.60 17.63
CA GLY A 66 1.73 -5.96 17.11
C GLY A 66 1.97 -5.21 15.81
N LEU A 67 3.11 -4.51 15.71
CA LEU A 67 3.49 -3.76 14.52
C LEU A 67 3.87 -4.68 13.35
N ILE A 68 4.53 -5.81 13.62
CA ILE A 68 4.88 -6.82 12.61
C ILE A 68 3.61 -7.38 11.96
N LYS A 69 2.58 -7.67 12.76
CA LYS A 69 1.30 -8.17 12.22
C LYS A 69 0.65 -7.15 11.27
N LEU A 70 0.55 -5.89 11.69
CA LEU A 70 -0.06 -4.82 10.88
C LEU A 70 0.72 -4.58 9.58
N THR A 71 2.05 -4.47 9.67
CA THR A 71 2.90 -4.27 8.49
C THR A 71 2.81 -5.43 7.50
N LYS A 72 2.73 -6.67 7.98
CA LYS A 72 2.52 -7.85 7.12
C LYS A 72 1.17 -7.83 6.41
N GLN A 73 0.10 -7.46 7.13
CA GLN A 73 -1.23 -7.32 6.53
C GLN A 73 -1.25 -6.23 5.46
N LEU A 74 -0.58 -5.11 5.72
CA LEU A 74 -0.42 -4.01 4.77
C LEU A 74 0.29 -4.46 3.50
N SER A 75 1.43 -5.15 3.63
CA SER A 75 2.19 -5.70 2.50
C SER A 75 1.32 -6.60 1.63
N ASN A 76 0.63 -7.56 2.25
CA ASN A 76 -0.27 -8.47 1.52
C ASN A 76 -1.39 -7.70 0.79
N LYS A 77 -1.91 -6.61 1.39
CA LYS A 77 -2.94 -5.79 0.74
C LYS A 77 -2.40 -5.06 -0.48
N PHE A 78 -1.20 -4.49 -0.41
CA PHE A 78 -0.54 -3.91 -1.57
C PHE A 78 -0.31 -4.93 -2.67
N ASP A 79 0.23 -6.10 -2.33
CA ASP A 79 0.48 -7.17 -3.31
C ASP A 79 -0.81 -7.61 -4.01
N ASN A 80 -1.90 -7.73 -3.26
CA ASN A 80 -3.22 -8.06 -3.81
C ASN A 80 -3.74 -6.98 -4.78
N ILE A 81 -3.59 -5.69 -4.42
CA ILE A 81 -3.99 -4.57 -5.30
C ILE A 81 -3.17 -4.60 -6.59
N ILE A 82 -1.84 -4.74 -6.48
CA ILE A 82 -0.94 -4.81 -7.64
C ILE A 82 -1.31 -6.00 -8.53
N SER A 83 -1.55 -7.17 -7.94
CA SER A 83 -1.93 -8.38 -8.68
C SER A 83 -3.26 -8.21 -9.42
N LYS A 84 -4.24 -7.56 -8.78
CA LYS A 84 -5.54 -7.27 -9.39
C LYS A 84 -5.38 -6.33 -10.59
N VAL A 85 -4.73 -5.19 -10.39
CA VAL A 85 -4.50 -4.19 -11.45
C VAL A 85 -3.69 -4.77 -12.61
N LYS A 86 -2.70 -5.61 -12.32
CA LYS A 86 -1.92 -6.31 -13.36
C LYS A 86 -2.81 -7.22 -14.21
N THR A 87 -3.68 -7.98 -13.58
CA THR A 87 -4.60 -8.90 -14.27
C THR A 87 -5.58 -8.13 -15.16
N GLU A 88 -6.13 -7.03 -14.66
CA GLU A 88 -7.02 -6.15 -15.43
C GLU A 88 -6.31 -5.52 -16.63
N LYS A 89 -5.09 -5.03 -16.44
CA LYS A 89 -4.25 -4.50 -17.52
C LYS A 89 -3.99 -5.54 -18.62
N ASP A 90 -3.65 -6.76 -18.23
CA ASP A 90 -3.36 -7.84 -19.19
C ASP A 90 -4.61 -8.22 -19.99
N ALA A 91 -5.78 -8.26 -19.34
CA ALA A 91 -7.07 -8.50 -20.00
C ALA A 91 -7.40 -7.42 -21.04
N ILE A 92 -7.30 -6.14 -20.65
CA ILE A 92 -7.52 -4.99 -21.56
C ILE A 92 -6.54 -5.05 -22.75
N GLY A 93 -5.26 -5.35 -22.49
CA GLY A 93 -4.26 -5.49 -23.53
C GLY A 93 -4.60 -6.57 -24.56
N LEU A 94 -5.14 -7.71 -24.10
CA LEU A 94 -5.57 -8.80 -24.97
C LEU A 94 -6.79 -8.42 -25.81
N GLU A 95 -7.76 -7.73 -25.22
CA GLU A 95 -8.94 -7.23 -25.93
C GLU A 95 -8.57 -6.22 -27.02
N LEU A 96 -7.69 -5.25 -26.71
CA LEU A 96 -7.20 -4.28 -27.68
C LEU A 96 -6.50 -4.95 -28.86
N ARG A 97 -5.67 -5.97 -28.60
CA ARG A 97 -5.00 -6.74 -29.64
C ARG A 97 -6.01 -7.47 -30.53
N ASN A 98 -7.05 -8.06 -29.95
CA ASN A 98 -8.10 -8.75 -30.69
C ASN A 98 -8.89 -7.78 -31.58
N ILE A 99 -9.25 -6.60 -31.05
CA ILE A 99 -9.93 -5.55 -31.83
C ILE A 99 -9.05 -5.09 -32.99
N GLN A 100 -7.75 -4.86 -32.74
CA GLN A 100 -6.80 -4.47 -33.78
C GLN A 100 -6.67 -5.54 -34.89
N ASN A 101 -6.63 -6.82 -34.51
CA ASN A 101 -6.60 -7.93 -35.48
C ASN A 101 -7.89 -8.01 -36.30
N LYS A 102 -9.06 -7.89 -35.66
CA LYS A 102 -10.37 -7.83 -36.36
C LYS A 102 -10.41 -6.68 -37.36
N LYS A 103 -9.91 -5.50 -36.98
CA LYS A 103 -9.82 -4.33 -37.86
C LYS A 103 -8.88 -4.58 -39.06
N LYS A 104 -7.74 -5.24 -38.85
CA LYS A 104 -6.83 -5.63 -39.94
C LYS A 104 -7.50 -6.57 -40.94
N LEU A 105 -8.19 -7.61 -40.46
CA LEU A 105 -8.90 -8.57 -41.31
C LEU A 105 -10.02 -7.90 -42.10
N ALA A 106 -10.81 -7.03 -41.47
CA ALA A 106 -11.87 -6.29 -42.14
C ALA A 106 -11.35 -5.36 -43.25
N ASN A 107 -10.19 -4.73 -43.04
CA ASN A 107 -9.55 -3.90 -44.06
C ASN A 107 -8.92 -4.71 -45.20
N TYR A 108 -8.52 -5.96 -44.96
CA TYR A 108 -7.93 -6.83 -45.97
C TYR A 108 -8.99 -7.49 -46.88
N ASN A 109 -10.21 -7.65 -46.38
CA ASN A 109 -11.35 -8.19 -47.13
C ASN A 109 -12.12 -7.11 -47.94
N ARG A 110 -11.58 -5.90 -48.04
CA ARG A 110 -12.11 -4.76 -48.79
C ARG A 110 -11.29 -4.55 -50.05
#